data_AF-A0A540VNV8-F1
#
_entry.id   AF-A0A540VNV8-F1
#
_cell.length_a   1.000
_cell.length_b   1.000
_cell.length_c   1.000
_cell.angle_alpha   90.00
_cell.angle_beta   90.00
_cell.angle_gamma   90.00
#
_symmetry.space_group_name_H-M   'P 1'
#
loop_
_entity.id
_entity.type
_entity.pdbx_description
1 polymer ?
#
loop_
_entity_poly.entity_id
_entity_poly.type
_entity_poly.pdbx_seq_one_letter_code
_entity_poly.pdbx_strand_id
1 'polypeptide(L)'
;MHTPAPGRLASFEPWDDLVRQTVVWADSALAPGQFGDPMDLVREAQAADPEADALFALLDALRDQFSTAEFTAKDVQARANGSITQSPLEVALVDLAGDRALASARSLGRVLKFREGRIVHGLRLTGRQDMHSKVRTYAIKSDSAGFAGFAGFSASHTEKGEAPLKYKWGETN
;
A
#
# COMPACT_ATOMS: atom_id res chain seq x y z
N MET A 1 0.07 37.82 -10.24
CA MET A 1 -0.37 36.94 -9.13
C MET A 1 -0.40 35.53 -9.70
N HIS A 2 0.42 34.62 -9.19
CA HIS A 2 0.48 33.22 -9.65
C HIS A 2 -0.65 32.43 -8.98
N THR A 3 -1.45 31.72 -9.77
CA THR A 3 -2.53 30.88 -9.26
C THR A 3 -1.98 29.49 -8.98
N PRO A 4 -2.10 28.96 -7.74
CA PRO A 4 -1.59 27.63 -7.41
C PRO A 4 -2.31 26.53 -8.17
N ALA A 5 -1.61 25.42 -8.44
CA ALA A 5 -2.18 24.27 -9.12
C ALA A 5 -3.30 23.63 -8.26
N PRO A 6 -4.45 23.26 -8.86
CA PRO A 6 -5.55 22.64 -8.13
C PRO A 6 -5.25 21.19 -7.72
N GLY A 7 -5.91 20.73 -6.65
CA GLY A 7 -5.85 19.36 -6.14
C GLY A 7 -4.62 19.10 -5.27
N ARG A 8 -4.65 19.56 -4.01
CA ARG A 8 -3.60 19.27 -3.02
C ARG A 8 -3.64 17.79 -2.62
N LEU A 9 -2.48 17.15 -2.52
CA LEU A 9 -2.38 15.84 -1.88
C LEU A 9 -2.55 16.00 -0.37
N ALA A 10 -3.58 15.35 0.18
CA ALA A 10 -3.72 15.20 1.62
C ALA A 10 -2.50 14.43 2.18
N SER A 11 -1.90 14.92 3.27
CA SER A 11 -0.68 14.41 3.93
C SER A 11 0.66 14.64 3.20
N PHE A 12 0.66 15.28 2.03
CA PHE A 12 1.87 15.70 1.31
C PHE A 12 1.89 17.21 1.04
N GLU A 13 1.15 17.99 1.83
CA GLU A 13 1.09 19.45 1.70
C GLU A 13 2.49 20.09 1.70
N PRO A 14 3.45 19.67 2.56
CA PRO A 14 4.80 20.24 2.51
C PRO A 14 5.54 19.93 1.20
N TRP A 15 5.30 18.77 0.60
CA TRP A 15 5.90 18.41 -0.69
C TRP A 15 5.20 19.14 -1.85
N ASP A 16 3.86 19.28 -1.80
CA ASP A 16 3.11 20.04 -2.79
C ASP A 16 3.58 21.50 -2.79
N ASP A 17 3.69 22.10 -1.61
CA ASP A 17 4.10 23.49 -1.42
C ASP A 17 5.55 23.74 -1.85
N LEU A 18 6.49 22.84 -1.51
CA LEU A 18 7.92 23.04 -1.80
C LEU A 18 8.34 22.57 -3.18
N VAL A 19 7.79 21.46 -3.68
CA VAL A 19 8.26 20.81 -4.90
C VAL A 19 7.30 21.12 -6.05
N ARG A 20 6.03 20.74 -5.92
CA ARG A 20 5.07 20.85 -7.03
C ARG A 20 4.80 22.30 -7.40
N GLN A 21 4.48 23.16 -6.43
CA GLN A 21 4.21 24.58 -6.69
C GLN A 21 5.45 25.29 -7.26
N THR A 22 6.66 24.92 -6.84
CA THR A 22 7.91 25.46 -7.39
C THR A 22 8.11 25.08 -8.85
N VAL A 23 7.86 23.82 -9.21
CA VAL A 23 7.98 23.35 -10.60
C VAL A 23 6.91 23.97 -11.49
N VAL A 24 5.65 24.04 -11.04
CA VAL A 24 4.55 24.69 -11.77
C VAL A 24 4.81 26.19 -11.95
N TRP A 25 5.37 26.83 -10.92
CA TRP A 25 5.79 28.22 -11.04
C TRP A 25 6.94 28.39 -12.05
N ALA A 26 7.95 27.51 -12.03
CA ALA A 26 9.05 27.56 -12.99
C ALA A 26 8.56 27.33 -14.44
N ASP A 27 7.64 26.39 -14.62
CA ASP A 27 6.97 26.13 -15.90
C ASP A 27 6.22 27.35 -16.40
N SER A 28 5.52 28.09 -15.55
CA SER A 28 4.75 29.27 -15.98
C SER A 28 5.57 30.56 -16.08
N ALA A 29 6.57 30.76 -15.22
CA ALA A 29 7.25 32.05 -15.02
C ALA A 29 8.67 32.12 -15.60
N LEU A 30 9.41 31.00 -15.60
CA LEU A 30 10.81 30.99 -16.05
C LEU A 30 10.95 30.41 -17.46
N ALA A 31 10.28 29.30 -17.74
CA ALA A 31 10.36 28.61 -19.02
C ALA A 31 9.02 27.98 -19.41
N PRO A 32 8.08 28.78 -19.98
CA PRO A 32 6.76 28.35 -20.45
C PRO A 32 6.76 26.99 -21.15
N GLY A 33 6.15 25.99 -20.49
CA GLY A 33 5.87 24.67 -21.05
C GLY A 33 7.04 23.69 -21.11
N GLN A 34 8.13 23.92 -20.37
CA GLN A 34 9.29 23.02 -20.35
C GLN A 34 9.23 21.93 -19.27
N PHE A 35 8.43 22.10 -18.21
CA PHE A 35 8.51 21.26 -17.00
C PHE A 35 7.20 20.54 -16.64
N GLY A 36 6.03 21.09 -16.98
CA GLY A 36 4.71 20.47 -16.69
C GLY A 36 4.38 20.35 -15.19
N ASP A 37 3.31 19.60 -14.84
CA ASP A 37 2.92 19.34 -13.46
C ASP A 37 3.48 17.99 -12.97
N PRO A 38 4.34 17.96 -11.93
CA PRO A 38 4.80 16.70 -11.31
C PRO A 38 3.67 15.76 -10.87
N MET A 39 2.47 16.28 -10.65
CA MET A 39 1.29 15.48 -10.33
C MET A 39 0.90 14.51 -11.43
N ASP A 40 1.15 14.86 -12.68
CA ASP A 40 0.78 14.00 -13.80
C ASP A 40 1.68 12.77 -13.85
N LEU A 41 2.97 12.92 -13.52
CA LEU A 41 3.90 11.80 -13.36
C LEU A 41 3.53 10.90 -12.16
N VAL A 42 3.08 11.49 -11.05
CA VAL A 42 2.61 10.72 -9.89
C VAL A 42 1.38 9.88 -10.27
N ARG A 43 0.43 10.48 -11.00
CA ARG A 43 -0.77 9.78 -11.48
C ARG A 43 -0.42 8.67 -12.47
N GLU A 44 0.49 8.94 -13.41
CA GLU A 44 0.95 7.96 -14.39
C GLU A 44 1.67 6.79 -13.72
N ALA A 45 2.58 7.07 -12.78
CA ALA A 45 3.29 6.04 -12.02
C ALA A 45 2.33 5.19 -11.18
N GLN A 46 1.28 5.78 -10.61
CA GLN A 46 0.25 5.05 -9.89
C GLN A 46 -0.63 4.20 -10.81
N ALA A 47 -0.97 4.71 -11.99
CA ALA A 47 -1.73 3.95 -12.98
C ALA A 47 -0.93 2.79 -13.60
N ALA A 48 0.41 2.83 -13.49
CA ALA A 48 1.30 1.84 -14.04
C ALA A 48 1.88 0.85 -13.00
N ASP A 49 1.42 0.84 -11.75
CA ASP A 49 1.92 -0.06 -10.69
C ASP A 49 1.33 -1.49 -10.85
N PRO A 50 2.08 -2.46 -11.41
CA PRO A 50 1.55 -3.80 -11.66
C PRO A 50 1.31 -4.58 -10.36
N GLU A 51 1.99 -4.20 -9.27
CA GLU A 51 1.81 -4.82 -7.97
C GLU A 51 0.47 -4.40 -7.35
N ALA A 52 0.04 -3.14 -7.58
CA ALA A 52 -1.27 -2.66 -7.18
C ALA A 52 -2.39 -3.41 -7.91
N ASP A 53 -2.28 -3.59 -9.23
CA ASP A 53 -3.26 -4.32 -10.03
C ASP A 53 -3.38 -5.79 -9.59
N ALA A 54 -2.26 -6.47 -9.40
CA ALA A 54 -2.24 -7.86 -8.93
C ALA A 54 -2.80 -7.99 -7.50
N LEU A 55 -2.54 -7.01 -6.64
CA LEU A 55 -3.13 -6.97 -5.30
C LEU A 55 -4.64 -6.73 -5.38
N PHE A 56 -5.11 -5.84 -6.25
CA PHE A 56 -6.54 -5.61 -6.45
C PHE A 56 -7.25 -6.89 -6.89
N ALA A 57 -6.72 -7.58 -7.91
CA ALA A 57 -7.27 -8.84 -8.39
C ALA A 57 -7.42 -9.88 -7.26
N LEU A 58 -6.42 -9.96 -6.36
CA LEU A 58 -6.51 -10.82 -5.18
C LEU A 58 -7.60 -10.37 -4.20
N LEU A 59 -7.67 -9.07 -3.87
CA LEU A 59 -8.66 -8.55 -2.93
C LEU A 59 -10.09 -8.69 -3.46
N ASP A 60 -10.28 -8.50 -4.76
CA ASP A 60 -11.56 -8.67 -5.46
C ASP A 60 -12.00 -10.14 -5.42
N ALA A 61 -11.11 -11.08 -5.78
CA ALA A 61 -11.40 -12.52 -5.71
C ALA A 61 -11.69 -13.01 -4.27
N LEU A 62 -10.97 -12.48 -3.26
CA LEU A 62 -11.25 -12.78 -1.86
C LEU A 62 -12.60 -12.22 -1.41
N ARG A 63 -12.95 -10.99 -1.83
CA ARG A 63 -14.25 -10.38 -1.53
C ARG A 63 -15.37 -11.18 -2.18
N ASP A 64 -15.20 -11.66 -3.40
CA ASP A 64 -16.23 -12.45 -4.07
C ASP A 64 -16.42 -13.81 -3.40
N GLN A 65 -15.35 -14.40 -2.88
CA GLN A 65 -15.41 -15.71 -2.22
C GLN A 65 -15.89 -15.68 -0.76
N PHE A 66 -15.56 -14.63 -0.02
CA PHE A 66 -15.80 -14.53 1.43
C PHE A 66 -16.67 -13.34 1.84
N SER A 67 -16.98 -12.41 0.92
CA SER A 67 -17.72 -11.18 1.17
C SER A 67 -17.14 -10.42 2.37
N THR A 68 -17.94 -10.15 3.40
CA THR A 68 -17.52 -9.49 4.65
C THR A 68 -17.17 -10.48 5.76
N ALA A 69 -17.16 -11.79 5.51
CA ALA A 69 -16.88 -12.79 6.52
C ALA A 69 -15.39 -12.86 6.85
N GLU A 70 -15.09 -13.23 8.10
CA GLU A 70 -13.72 -13.54 8.49
C GLU A 70 -13.29 -14.91 7.96
N PHE A 71 -12.07 -14.99 7.45
CA PHE A 71 -11.49 -16.21 6.90
C PHE A 71 -10.05 -16.41 7.36
N THR A 72 -9.58 -17.64 7.36
CA THR A 72 -8.18 -17.99 7.65
C THR A 72 -7.41 -18.28 6.36
N ALA A 73 -6.08 -18.29 6.45
CA ALA A 73 -5.24 -18.73 5.33
C ALA A 73 -5.52 -20.18 4.89
N LYS A 74 -6.07 -21.02 5.80
CA LYS A 74 -6.48 -22.39 5.49
C LYS A 74 -7.75 -22.41 4.63
N ASP A 75 -8.70 -21.52 4.93
CA ASP A 75 -9.94 -21.41 4.15
C ASP A 75 -9.66 -20.91 2.73
N VAL A 76 -8.76 -19.91 2.61
CA VAL A 76 -8.28 -19.42 1.31
C VAL A 76 -7.63 -20.55 0.50
N GLN A 77 -6.76 -21.35 1.14
CA GLN A 77 -6.12 -22.49 0.47
C GLN A 77 -7.15 -23.52 -0.01
N ALA A 78 -8.13 -23.84 0.84
CA ALA A 78 -9.18 -24.81 0.51
C ALA A 78 -10.06 -24.32 -0.65
N ARG A 79 -10.35 -23.01 -0.73
CA ARG A 79 -11.10 -22.42 -1.84
C ARG A 79 -10.29 -22.38 -3.13
N ALA A 80 -9.01 -22.00 -3.06
CA ALA A 80 -8.13 -21.96 -4.23
C ALA A 80 -7.95 -23.36 -4.84
N ASN A 81 -7.70 -24.38 -4.02
CA ASN A 81 -7.46 -25.75 -4.48
C ASN A 81 -8.73 -26.59 -4.70
N GLY A 82 -9.90 -26.09 -4.31
CA GLY A 82 -11.16 -26.85 -4.32
C GLY A 82 -11.89 -26.86 -5.66
N SER A 83 -11.42 -26.08 -6.64
CA SER A 83 -12.04 -25.94 -7.96
C SER A 83 -11.41 -26.91 -8.96
N ILE A 84 -12.24 -27.52 -9.81
CA ILE A 84 -11.77 -28.43 -10.88
C ILE A 84 -11.05 -27.64 -11.99
N THR A 85 -11.44 -26.37 -12.18
CA THR A 85 -10.77 -25.41 -13.07
C THR A 85 -10.05 -24.36 -12.25
N GLN A 86 -9.00 -23.74 -12.82
CA GLN A 86 -8.31 -22.65 -12.13
C GLN A 86 -9.28 -21.53 -11.76
N SER A 87 -9.39 -21.26 -10.46
CA SER A 87 -10.30 -20.24 -9.95
C SER A 87 -9.67 -18.83 -10.07
N PRO A 88 -10.46 -17.75 -10.17
CA PRO A 88 -9.92 -16.39 -10.14
C PRO A 88 -9.04 -16.12 -8.91
N LEU A 89 -9.39 -16.73 -7.77
CA LEU A 89 -8.61 -16.67 -6.54
C LEU A 89 -7.25 -17.39 -6.67
N GLU A 90 -7.21 -18.54 -7.33
CA GLU A 90 -5.97 -19.27 -7.59
C GLU A 90 -5.05 -18.48 -8.51
N VAL A 91 -5.58 -17.97 -9.62
CA VAL A 91 -4.82 -17.15 -10.59
C VAL A 91 -4.23 -15.92 -9.90
N ALA A 92 -5.04 -15.16 -9.17
CA ALA A 92 -4.57 -13.97 -8.47
C ALA A 92 -3.50 -14.28 -7.39
N LEU A 93 -3.59 -15.44 -6.74
CA LEU A 93 -2.58 -15.89 -5.77
C LEU A 93 -1.26 -16.28 -6.45
N VAL A 94 -1.33 -16.96 -7.61
CA VAL A 94 -0.15 -17.34 -8.39
C VAL A 94 0.54 -16.11 -8.96
N ASP A 95 -0.21 -15.19 -9.55
CA ASP A 95 0.34 -13.97 -10.14
C ASP A 95 1.05 -13.11 -9.10
N LEU A 96 0.47 -13.00 -7.90
CA LEU A 96 0.97 -12.11 -6.87
C LEU A 96 2.06 -12.75 -5.98
N ALA A 97 2.06 -14.07 -5.79
CA ALA A 97 2.92 -14.74 -4.82
C ALA A 97 3.65 -15.98 -5.35
N GLY A 98 3.42 -16.36 -6.62
CA GLY A 98 3.95 -17.54 -7.28
C GLY A 98 3.33 -18.84 -6.80
N ASP A 99 3.54 -19.92 -7.55
CA ASP A 99 2.96 -21.24 -7.28
C ASP A 99 3.28 -21.79 -5.87
N ARG A 100 4.46 -21.45 -5.34
CA ARG A 100 4.88 -21.89 -4.00
C ARG A 100 4.04 -21.29 -2.87
N ALA A 101 3.30 -20.21 -3.13
CA ALA A 101 2.38 -19.64 -2.15
C ALA A 101 1.23 -20.61 -1.85
N LEU A 102 0.67 -21.27 -2.87
CA LEU A 102 -0.45 -22.20 -2.73
C LEU A 102 -0.05 -23.55 -2.08
N ALA A 103 1.24 -23.84 -2.00
CA ALA A 103 1.75 -25.10 -1.43
C ALA A 103 1.38 -25.32 0.04
N SER A 104 1.16 -24.25 0.83
CA SER A 104 0.72 -24.39 2.22
C SER A 104 -0.03 -23.18 2.75
N ALA A 105 -1.00 -23.41 3.63
CA ALA A 105 -1.69 -22.37 4.40
C ALA A 105 -0.72 -21.46 5.18
N ARG A 106 0.44 -21.97 5.60
CA ARG A 106 1.49 -21.18 6.26
C ARG A 106 2.18 -20.21 5.31
N SER A 107 2.38 -20.60 4.05
CA SER A 107 2.93 -19.73 3.00
C SER A 107 1.92 -18.63 2.66
N LEU A 108 0.66 -18.98 2.43
CA LEU A 108 -0.43 -18.03 2.23
C LEU A 108 -0.59 -17.06 3.41
N GLY A 109 -0.50 -17.56 4.64
CA GLY A 109 -0.57 -16.70 5.83
C GLY A 109 0.53 -15.63 5.86
N ARG A 110 1.73 -15.92 5.35
CA ARG A 110 2.82 -14.93 5.21
C ARG A 110 2.52 -13.91 4.10
N VAL A 111 2.03 -14.39 2.96
CA VAL A 111 1.63 -13.55 1.81
C VAL A 111 0.54 -12.55 2.21
N LEU A 112 -0.51 -13.04 2.88
CA LEU A 112 -1.63 -12.23 3.38
C LEU A 112 -1.18 -11.23 4.44
N LYS A 113 -0.36 -11.66 5.41
CA LYS A 113 0.20 -10.77 6.44
C LYS A 113 1.06 -9.66 5.85
N PHE A 114 1.87 -9.96 4.82
CA PHE A 114 2.72 -8.97 4.17
C PHE A 114 1.93 -7.88 3.43
N ARG A 115 0.72 -8.23 2.95
CA ARG A 115 -0.15 -7.34 2.14
C ARG A 115 -1.26 -6.68 2.95
N GLU A 116 -1.32 -6.98 4.24
CA GLU A 116 -2.29 -6.42 5.16
C GLU A 116 -2.14 -4.90 5.25
N GLY A 117 -3.27 -4.19 5.32
CA GLY A 117 -3.29 -2.72 5.48
C GLY A 117 -3.17 -1.93 4.19
N ARG A 118 -2.69 -2.52 3.08
CA ARG A 118 -2.66 -1.85 1.76
C ARG A 118 -4.08 -1.66 1.21
N ILE A 119 -4.35 -0.48 0.65
CA ILE A 119 -5.63 -0.12 0.04
C ILE A 119 -5.44 -0.05 -1.47
N VAL A 120 -6.24 -0.79 -2.24
CA VAL A 120 -6.29 -0.70 -3.71
C VAL A 120 -7.73 -0.68 -4.17
N HIS A 121 -8.09 0.29 -5.02
CA HIS A 121 -9.46 0.53 -5.51
C HIS A 121 -10.54 0.48 -4.40
N GLY A 122 -10.24 1.03 -3.22
CA GLY A 122 -11.17 1.05 -2.09
C GLY A 122 -11.32 -0.28 -1.35
N LEU A 123 -10.52 -1.31 -1.67
CA LEU A 123 -10.47 -2.56 -0.93
C LEU A 123 -9.21 -2.63 -0.06
N ARG A 124 -9.36 -3.18 1.14
CA ARG A 124 -8.25 -3.43 2.08
C ARG A 124 -8.40 -4.77 2.77
N LEU A 125 -7.30 -5.51 2.84
CA LEU A 125 -7.18 -6.68 3.70
C LEU A 125 -6.87 -6.25 5.14
N THR A 126 -7.68 -6.71 6.09
CA THR A 126 -7.44 -6.50 7.52
C THR A 126 -7.24 -7.82 8.23
N GLY A 127 -6.24 -7.93 9.09
CA GLY A 127 -5.94 -9.13 9.85
C GLY A 127 -6.11 -8.90 11.35
N ARG A 128 -6.64 -9.89 12.05
CA ARG A 128 -6.65 -9.92 13.52
C ARG A 128 -6.26 -11.29 14.04
N GLN A 129 -5.77 -11.35 15.26
CA GLN A 129 -5.59 -12.63 15.93
C GLN A 129 -6.86 -12.95 16.72
N ASP A 130 -7.45 -14.10 16.44
CA ASP A 130 -8.52 -14.64 17.26
C ASP A 130 -7.94 -15.06 18.62
N MET A 131 -8.46 -14.49 19.71
CA MET A 131 -7.97 -14.75 21.06
C MET A 131 -8.29 -16.16 21.55
N HIS A 132 -9.31 -16.80 20.99
CA HIS A 132 -9.72 -18.15 21.37
C HIS A 132 -8.89 -19.21 20.66
N SER A 133 -8.85 -19.17 19.33
CA SER A 133 -8.11 -20.16 18.53
C SER A 133 -6.60 -19.85 18.41
N LYS A 134 -6.18 -18.63 18.76
CA LYS A 134 -4.84 -18.05 18.50
C LYS A 134 -4.47 -18.01 17.01
N VAL A 135 -5.42 -18.27 16.11
CA VAL A 135 -5.26 -18.23 14.66
C VAL A 135 -5.44 -16.80 14.15
N ARG A 136 -4.70 -16.43 13.10
CA ARG A 136 -4.91 -15.14 12.42
C ARG A 136 -6.07 -15.26 11.44
N THR A 137 -7.11 -14.45 11.66
CA THR A 137 -8.24 -14.28 10.74
C THR A 137 -8.08 -13.00 9.94
N TYR A 138 -8.64 -13.00 8.75
CA TYR A 138 -8.61 -11.89 7.81
C TYR A 138 -10.02 -11.55 7.35
N ALA A 139 -10.25 -10.29 6.99
CA ALA A 139 -11.48 -9.81 6.38
C ALA A 139 -11.18 -8.71 5.37
N ILE A 140 -11.98 -8.65 4.30
CA ILE A 140 -11.94 -7.55 3.32
C ILE A 140 -12.84 -6.43 3.82
N LYS A 141 -12.32 -5.20 3.80
CA LYS A 141 -13.09 -3.99 4.07
C LYS A 141 -13.11 -3.11 2.83
N SER A 142 -14.29 -2.58 2.51
CA SER A 142 -14.44 -1.46 1.59
C SER A 142 -14.15 -0.17 2.35
N ASP A 143 -13.09 0.53 1.97
CA ASP A 143 -12.81 1.88 2.44
C ASP A 143 -13.31 2.87 1.38
N SER A 144 -14.33 3.65 1.71
CA SER A 144 -14.95 4.61 0.78
C SER A 144 -14.08 5.85 0.51
N ALA A 145 -12.86 5.90 1.04
CA ALA A 145 -11.99 7.04 0.91
C ALA A 145 -11.17 6.96 -0.38
N GLY A 146 -11.62 7.68 -1.40
CA GLY A 146 -10.78 8.05 -2.54
C GLY A 146 -9.47 8.67 -2.04
N PHE A 147 -8.35 8.18 -2.57
CA PHE A 147 -7.01 8.76 -2.42
C PHE A 147 -6.41 8.90 -1.00
N ALA A 148 -7.11 8.52 0.07
CA ALA A 148 -6.62 8.65 1.46
C ALA A 148 -5.78 7.44 1.95
N GLY A 149 -5.35 6.55 1.05
CA GLY A 149 -4.79 5.24 1.38
C GLY A 149 -3.28 5.20 1.65
N PHE A 150 -2.58 6.33 1.64
CA PHE A 150 -1.19 6.40 2.09
C PHE A 150 -1.14 6.68 3.60
N ALA A 151 -1.05 5.62 4.42
CA ALA A 151 -0.87 5.72 5.86
C ALA A 151 0.62 5.92 6.23
N GLY A 152 1.31 6.86 5.58
CA GLY A 152 2.70 7.21 5.91
C GLY A 152 3.73 6.10 5.68
N PHE A 153 5.01 6.46 5.73
CA PHE A 153 6.04 5.51 6.09
C PHE A 153 5.88 5.19 7.58
N SER A 154 5.36 4.01 7.93
CA SER A 154 5.61 3.48 9.26
C SER A 154 7.11 3.21 9.34
N ALA A 155 7.87 4.14 9.93
CA ALA A 155 9.27 3.95 10.21
C ALA A 155 9.41 2.71 11.11
N SER A 156 9.64 1.54 10.51
CA SER A 156 10.14 0.37 11.21
C SER A 156 11.65 0.52 11.42
N HIS A 157 12.08 1.68 11.93
CA HIS A 157 13.40 1.79 12.50
C HIS A 157 13.26 1.48 13.99
N THR A 158 13.62 0.26 14.35
CA THR A 158 14.16 0.02 15.69
C THR A 158 15.42 0.87 15.81
N GLU A 159 15.27 2.12 16.24
CA GLU A 159 16.38 2.85 16.86
C GLU A 159 16.71 2.09 18.14
N LYS A 160 17.73 1.24 18.05
CA LYS A 160 18.50 0.83 19.22
C LYS A 160 19.00 2.14 19.84
N GLY A 161 18.53 2.47 21.03
CA GLY A 161 18.95 3.67 21.75
C GLY A 161 20.46 3.73 21.84
N GLU A 162 21.07 4.57 21.00
CA GLU A 162 22.47 4.93 21.09
C GLU A 162 22.54 6.21 21.94
N ALA A 163 23.24 6.10 23.06
CA ALA A 163 23.35 7.15 24.06
C ALA A 163 23.89 8.45 23.44
N PRO A 164 23.45 9.63 23.91
CA PRO A 164 23.88 10.89 23.34
C PRO A 164 25.39 11.07 23.54
N LEU A 165 26.12 11.16 22.42
CA LEU A 165 27.51 11.58 22.37
C LEU A 165 27.61 13.02 22.89
N LYS A 166 28.13 13.16 24.12
CA LYS A 166 28.51 14.45 24.71
C LYS A 166 29.70 15.02 23.96
N TYR A 167 29.46 15.93 23.01
CA TYR A 167 30.51 16.78 22.48
C TYR A 167 30.86 17.84 23.54
N LYS A 168 32.04 17.72 24.14
CA LYS A 168 32.66 18.79 24.93
C LYS A 168 33.16 19.87 23.97
N TRP A 169 32.57 21.06 24.05
CA TRP A 169 33.12 22.26 23.42
C TRP A 169 34.42 22.62 24.16
N GLY A 170 35.54 22.61 23.43
CA GLY A 170 36.83 23.07 23.94
C GLY A 170 36.82 24.58 24.08
N GLU A 171 37.15 25.06 25.28
CA GLU A 171 37.46 26.45 25.55
C GLU A 171 38.72 26.85 24.76
N THR A 172 38.61 27.93 23.99
CA THR A 172 39.77 28.70 23.54
C THR A 172 39.53 30.16 23.91
N ASN A 173 40.15 30.59 25.01
CA ASN A 173 40.88 31.86 25.09
C ASN A 173 41.82 31.84 26.29
#